data_AF-A0A6P4IZ62-F1
#
_entry.id   AF-A0A6P4IZ62-F1
#
_cell.length_a   1.000
_cell.length_b   1.000
_cell.length_c   1.000
_cell.angle_alpha   90.00
_cell.angle_beta   90.00
_cell.angle_gamma   90.00
#
_symmetry.space_group_name_H-M   'P 1'
#
loop_
_entity.id
_entity.type
_entity.pdbx_description
1 polymer ?
#
loop_
_entity_poly.entity_id
_entity_poly.type
_entity_poly.pdbx_seq_one_letter_code
_entity_poly.pdbx_strand_id
1 'polypeptide(L)'
;MGGPNIKEQQQEEHPQPVRAARQTNPFRLVLFFIAGSLAAITLHALTSSNLGLRLRQLHHLPSAHYLQTRDEFALYSVEELDAFKEFYDKSVSDSVGATFTEAEQTNINEALGALRLAQDMYLAGKDDKAARLFEHALALAPRHPEVLLRYGEFLEHNQRNIVLADQFYFQALTINPSNTEALANRQRTADVVQTLDERRLESLDFKRDALSAIHESSAALRRAKKEAYFQHIYHSVGIEGNTMTLAQTRSILETRMAVDGKSIDEHNEILGMDLAMKYINASLVQKMEITIKDILELHRRVLGHVDPIEGGEFRRNQVYVGGHVPPGPGDLAILMQRFERWLNSEHSSSLHPVNYAALAHYKLVHIHPFIDGNGRTSRLLMNTLLMRAGYPPVIIPKQQRSKYYHFLKLANEGDIRPFVRFIADCTEKTLDLYLWATSDLPQQIPMLIQTETEAGERLAQLQSPHLSQSAQMPEFYESGSGSIP
;
A
#
# COMPACT_ATOMS: atom_id res chain seq x y z
N MET A 1 74.47 9.33 39.70
CA MET A 1 75.03 8.00 39.44
C MET A 1 74.75 7.13 40.64
N GLY A 2 74.32 5.88 40.42
CA GLY A 2 74.16 4.86 41.47
C GLY A 2 72.71 4.50 41.78
N GLY A 3 72.11 3.61 40.97
CA GLY A 3 71.19 2.60 41.53
C GLY A 3 72.02 1.53 42.26
N PRO A 4 71.44 0.75 43.19
CA PRO A 4 70.61 -0.41 42.84
C PRO A 4 69.37 -0.58 43.77
N ASN A 5 68.21 -1.03 43.31
CA ASN A 5 67.77 -2.43 43.12
C ASN A 5 68.00 -3.35 44.34
N ILE A 6 66.92 -3.81 44.99
CA ILE A 6 66.68 -5.17 45.50
C ILE A 6 65.21 -5.27 45.92
N LYS A 7 64.54 -6.32 45.42
CA LYS A 7 63.21 -6.79 45.81
C LYS A 7 63.30 -7.49 47.16
N GLU A 8 62.33 -7.26 48.04
CA GLU A 8 61.93 -8.29 49.02
C GLU A 8 60.46 -8.09 49.41
N GLN A 9 59.76 -9.23 49.48
CA GLN A 9 58.33 -9.38 49.70
C GLN A 9 57.94 -8.97 51.12
N GLN A 10 56.87 -8.19 51.26
CA GLN A 10 56.13 -8.07 52.52
C GLN A 10 54.67 -8.43 52.27
N GLN A 11 54.22 -9.39 53.07
CA GLN A 11 52.84 -9.86 53.19
C GLN A 11 52.25 -9.19 54.45
N GLU A 12 50.96 -8.92 54.37
CA GLU A 12 49.99 -8.64 55.46
C GLU A 12 49.52 -7.19 55.77
N GLU A 13 48.19 -7.16 55.93
CA GLU A 13 47.28 -6.22 56.57
C GLU A 13 46.74 -4.99 55.81
N HIS A 14 45.48 -5.15 55.40
CA HIS A 14 44.53 -4.12 54.96
C HIS A 14 44.12 -3.18 56.12
N PRO A 15 44.19 -1.84 55.97
CA PRO A 15 43.62 -0.93 56.95
C PRO A 15 42.14 -0.60 56.68
N GLN A 16 41.32 -0.69 57.73
CA GLN A 16 39.92 -0.26 57.76
C GLN A 16 39.77 1.27 57.70
N PRO A 17 38.73 1.81 57.03
CA PRO A 17 38.34 3.21 57.18
C PRO A 17 37.28 3.39 58.28
N VAL A 18 37.56 4.29 59.22
CA VAL A 18 36.64 4.81 60.24
C VAL A 18 35.50 5.57 59.56
N ARG A 19 34.27 5.03 59.62
CA ARG A 19 33.04 5.68 59.15
C ARG A 19 32.47 6.61 60.22
N ALA A 20 32.35 7.90 59.89
CA ALA A 20 31.52 8.84 60.61
C ALA A 20 30.04 8.41 60.51
N ALA A 21 29.41 8.16 61.66
CA ALA A 21 28.01 7.77 61.74
C ALA A 21 27.08 8.97 61.45
N ARG A 22 26.57 9.05 60.20
CA ARG A 22 25.35 9.80 59.89
C ARG A 22 24.17 8.92 60.31
N GLN A 23 23.55 9.21 61.46
CA GLN A 23 22.29 8.57 61.86
C GLN A 23 21.20 8.96 60.85
N THR A 24 20.92 8.07 59.92
CA THR A 24 19.77 8.17 59.01
C THR A 24 18.53 7.71 59.76
N ASN A 25 17.67 8.66 60.12
CA ASN A 25 16.44 8.39 60.84
C ASN A 25 15.50 7.56 59.94
N PRO A 26 15.19 6.28 60.27
CA PRO A 26 14.44 5.37 59.39
C PRO A 26 13.05 5.89 59.04
N PHE A 27 12.47 6.74 59.90
CA PHE A 27 11.20 7.42 59.64
C PHE A 27 11.23 8.34 58.43
N ARG A 28 12.36 9.02 58.13
CA ARG A 28 12.46 9.90 56.96
C ARG A 28 12.51 9.12 55.66
N LEU A 29 13.13 7.94 55.64
CA LEU A 29 13.19 7.11 54.46
C LEU A 29 11.80 6.55 54.12
N VAL A 30 11.08 6.07 55.14
CA VAL A 30 9.69 5.59 54.99
C VAL A 30 8.75 6.71 54.53
N LEU A 31 8.88 7.92 55.07
CA LEU A 31 8.12 9.09 54.62
C LEU A 31 8.38 9.43 53.14
N PHE A 32 9.62 9.32 52.66
CA PHE A 32 9.96 9.53 51.26
C PHE A 32 9.34 8.48 50.34
N PHE A 33 9.35 7.20 50.74
CA PHE A 33 8.73 6.12 49.97
C PHE A 33 7.20 6.22 49.93
N ILE A 34 6.56 6.61 51.04
CA ILE A 34 5.12 6.82 51.10
C ILE A 34 4.73 8.03 50.25
N ALA A 35 5.46 9.14 50.32
CA ALA A 35 5.21 10.33 49.50
C ALA A 35 5.37 10.06 47.99
N GLY A 36 6.40 9.29 47.61
CA GLY A 36 6.60 8.89 46.21
C GLY A 36 5.51 7.97 45.68
N SER A 37 5.02 7.05 46.52
CA SER A 37 3.92 6.14 46.16
C SER A 37 2.58 6.90 46.04
N LEU A 38 2.33 7.86 46.92
CA LEU A 38 1.14 8.72 46.86
C LEU A 38 1.14 9.57 45.59
N ALA A 39 2.29 10.13 45.21
CA ALA A 39 2.46 10.92 43.99
C ALA A 39 2.26 10.09 42.71
N ALA A 40 2.68 8.82 42.71
CA ALA A 40 2.46 7.92 41.57
C ALA A 40 0.97 7.55 41.43
N ILE A 41 0.26 7.34 42.55
CA ILE A 41 -1.18 7.04 42.56
C ILE A 41 -1.99 8.25 42.12
N THR A 42 -1.64 9.47 42.57
CA THR A 42 -2.33 10.69 42.13
C THR A 42 -2.08 10.97 40.65
N LEU A 43 -0.85 10.77 40.15
CA LEU A 43 -0.53 10.92 38.73
C LEU A 43 -1.31 9.90 37.88
N HIS A 44 -1.39 8.65 38.33
CA HIS A 44 -2.15 7.62 37.62
C HIS A 44 -3.65 7.92 37.62
N ALA A 45 -4.21 8.36 38.76
CA ALA A 45 -5.60 8.79 38.88
C ALA A 45 -5.92 10.03 38.03
N LEU A 46 -4.99 10.98 37.90
CA LEU A 46 -5.10 12.16 37.02
C LEU A 46 -5.03 11.77 35.54
N THR A 47 -4.22 10.77 35.17
CA THR A 47 -4.17 10.26 33.79
C THR A 47 -5.40 9.42 33.44
N SER A 48 -5.94 8.63 34.39
CA SER A 48 -7.13 7.79 34.15
C SER A 48 -8.43 8.59 34.17
N SER A 49 -8.53 9.64 35.00
CA SER A 49 -9.71 10.53 35.03
C SER A 49 -9.78 11.45 33.82
N ASN A 50 -8.65 11.84 33.23
CA ASN A 50 -8.62 12.59 31.97
C ASN A 50 -8.91 11.73 30.73
N LEU A 51 -8.72 10.41 30.77
CA LEU A 51 -9.15 9.50 29.70
C LEU A 51 -10.67 9.20 29.74
N GLY A 52 -11.31 9.33 30.90
CA GLY A 52 -12.72 8.96 31.12
C GLY A 52 -13.77 10.05 30.93
N LEU A 53 -13.38 11.31 30.69
CA LEU A 53 -14.30 12.47 30.72
C LEU A 53 -14.47 13.22 29.37
N ARG A 54 -13.98 12.68 28.26
CA ARG A 54 -14.24 13.24 26.91
C ARG A 54 -15.30 12.50 26.09
N LEU A 55 -16.17 11.73 26.75
CA LEU A 55 -17.37 11.12 26.15
C LEU A 55 -18.61 11.57 26.91
N ARG A 56 -19.19 12.70 26.47
CA ARG A 56 -20.62 13.05 26.45
C ARG A 56 -20.80 14.56 26.52
N GLN A 57 -21.06 15.18 25.37
CA GLN A 57 -22.04 16.26 25.26
C GLN A 57 -22.57 16.26 23.82
N LEU A 58 -23.80 15.76 23.67
CA LEU A 58 -24.61 15.84 22.47
C LEU A 58 -25.40 17.15 22.48
N HIS A 59 -25.72 17.61 21.26
CA HIS A 59 -26.43 18.85 20.86
C HIS A 59 -25.49 20.06 20.90
N HIS A 60 -25.17 20.70 19.77
CA HIS A 60 -26.05 21.43 18.86
C HIS A 60 -25.52 21.37 17.41
N LEU A 61 -26.40 21.22 16.40
CA LEU A 61 -26.03 21.19 14.97
C LEU A 61 -25.66 22.59 14.46
N PRO A 62 -24.58 22.68 13.66
CA PRO A 62 -24.58 23.52 12.46
C PRO A 62 -24.40 22.68 11.19
N SER A 63 -25.26 23.00 10.23
CA SER A 63 -25.32 22.47 8.88
C SER A 63 -24.18 23.04 8.04
N ALA A 64 -23.09 22.27 7.92
CA ALA A 64 -22.05 22.29 6.88
C ALA A 64 -20.75 21.84 7.54
N HIS A 65 -20.42 20.54 7.55
CA HIS A 65 -19.07 19.95 7.80
C HIS A 65 -19.08 18.40 7.85
N TYR A 66 -19.99 17.73 7.13
CA TYR A 66 -20.20 16.27 7.24
C TYR A 66 -19.48 15.44 6.14
N LEU A 67 -18.33 15.90 5.65
CA LEU A 67 -17.39 15.08 4.86
C LEU A 67 -16.18 14.61 5.70
N GLN A 68 -16.08 15.00 6.97
CA GLN A 68 -15.12 14.44 7.91
C GLN A 68 -15.69 13.17 8.59
N THR A 69 -15.82 12.08 7.85
CA THR A 69 -15.58 10.77 8.47
C THR A 69 -14.12 10.81 8.90
N ARG A 70 -13.84 10.69 10.22
CA ARG A 70 -12.51 10.79 10.86
C ARG A 70 -11.39 10.42 9.89
N ASP A 71 -10.74 11.45 9.37
CA ASP A 71 -9.90 11.37 8.17
C ASP A 71 -8.49 10.91 8.57
N GLU A 72 -8.37 9.68 9.07
CA GLU A 72 -7.07 9.03 9.34
C GLU A 72 -6.26 8.79 8.06
N PHE A 73 -6.92 8.95 6.92
CA PHE A 73 -6.37 8.78 5.58
C PHE A 73 -6.27 10.10 4.80
N ALA A 74 -6.57 11.24 5.42
CA ALA A 74 -6.43 12.56 4.81
C ALA A 74 -4.99 12.76 4.34
N LEU A 75 -4.82 13.11 3.08
CA LEU A 75 -3.49 13.40 2.55
C LEU A 75 -2.88 14.66 3.18
N TYR A 76 -3.75 15.59 3.60
CA TYR A 76 -3.44 16.90 4.14
C TYR A 76 -4.55 17.29 5.15
N SER A 77 -4.25 18.11 6.15
CA SER A 77 -5.31 18.69 7.00
C SER A 77 -6.27 19.54 6.14
N VAL A 78 -7.49 19.82 6.61
CA VAL A 78 -8.42 20.70 5.87
C VAL A 78 -7.78 22.07 5.57
N GLU A 79 -6.99 22.61 6.50
CA GLU A 79 -6.26 23.87 6.31
C GLU A 79 -5.16 23.76 5.25
N GLU A 80 -4.47 22.62 5.20
CA GLU A 80 -3.48 22.33 4.17
C GLU A 80 -4.15 22.13 2.80
N LEU A 81 -5.31 21.46 2.76
CA LEU A 81 -6.10 21.24 1.55
C LEU A 81 -6.65 22.55 0.99
N ASP A 82 -7.12 23.45 1.86
CA ASP A 82 -7.56 24.80 1.47
C ASP A 82 -6.39 25.64 0.96
N ALA A 83 -5.20 25.55 1.57
CA ALA A 83 -3.99 26.18 1.06
C ALA A 83 -3.53 25.61 -0.30
N PHE A 84 -3.72 24.30 -0.53
CA PHE A 84 -3.50 23.68 -1.83
C PHE A 84 -4.54 24.14 -2.86
N LYS A 85 -5.81 24.26 -2.47
CA LYS A 85 -6.91 24.65 -3.36
C LYS A 85 -6.73 26.07 -3.90
N GLU A 86 -6.34 27.00 -3.02
CA GLU A 86 -6.06 28.40 -3.38
C GLU A 86 -4.87 28.54 -4.37
N PHE A 87 -3.94 27.58 -4.35
CA PHE A 87 -2.77 27.54 -5.22
C PHE A 87 -3.02 26.78 -6.53
N TYR A 88 -3.79 25.67 -6.47
CA TYR A 88 -4.05 24.77 -7.59
C TYR A 88 -5.11 25.30 -8.55
N ASP A 89 -6.15 25.98 -8.05
CA ASP A 89 -7.19 26.62 -8.87
C ASP A 89 -6.60 27.70 -9.81
N LYS A 90 -5.44 28.25 -9.47
CA LYS A 90 -4.71 29.21 -10.32
C LYS A 90 -4.04 28.58 -11.55
N SER A 91 -3.89 27.26 -11.58
CA SER A 91 -3.27 26.49 -12.68
C SER A 91 -4.28 25.67 -13.49
N VAL A 92 -5.46 25.42 -12.93
CA VAL A 92 -6.51 24.56 -13.53
C VAL A 92 -7.62 25.37 -14.20
N SER A 93 -7.72 26.68 -13.94
CA SER A 93 -8.76 27.56 -14.52
C SER A 93 -8.78 27.63 -16.05
N ASP A 94 -7.73 27.16 -16.72
CA ASP A 94 -7.65 27.13 -18.20
C ASP A 94 -8.18 25.82 -18.81
N SER A 95 -8.66 24.86 -18.01
CA SER A 95 -9.07 23.51 -18.50
C SER A 95 -10.50 23.08 -18.15
N VAL A 96 -11.22 23.82 -17.31
CA VAL A 96 -12.58 23.45 -16.88
C VAL A 96 -13.63 24.15 -17.73
N GLY A 97 -13.72 23.69 -18.96
CA GLY A 97 -14.73 24.08 -19.95
C GLY A 97 -14.87 23.01 -21.02
N ALA A 98 -14.86 21.73 -20.64
CA ALA A 98 -14.96 20.64 -21.59
C ALA A 98 -16.44 20.34 -21.92
N THR A 99 -16.89 20.84 -23.07
CA THR A 99 -18.03 20.27 -23.79
C THR A 99 -17.73 18.81 -24.09
N PHE A 100 -18.61 17.89 -23.68
CA PHE A 100 -18.49 16.46 -24.02
C PHE A 100 -18.43 16.29 -25.53
N THR A 101 -17.57 15.38 -25.99
CA THR A 101 -17.52 15.02 -27.41
C THR A 101 -18.79 14.25 -27.82
N GLU A 102 -19.18 14.30 -29.09
CA GLU A 102 -20.34 13.54 -29.61
C GLU A 102 -20.20 12.03 -29.32
N ALA A 103 -18.98 11.51 -29.33
CA ALA A 103 -18.67 10.12 -28.99
C ALA A 103 -18.93 9.81 -27.51
N GLU A 104 -18.51 10.68 -26.58
CA GLU A 104 -18.78 10.52 -25.14
C GLU A 104 -20.29 10.58 -24.85
N GLN A 105 -21.00 11.47 -25.54
CA GLN A 105 -22.45 11.60 -25.38
C GLN A 105 -23.20 10.36 -25.88
N THR A 106 -22.73 9.77 -26.98
CA THR A 106 -23.26 8.50 -27.50
C THR A 106 -23.02 7.35 -26.51
N ASN A 107 -21.80 7.25 -25.97
CA ASN A 107 -21.46 6.23 -24.97
C ASN A 107 -22.30 6.37 -23.69
N ILE A 108 -22.57 7.61 -23.24
CA ILE A 108 -23.43 7.86 -22.08
C ILE A 108 -24.87 7.38 -22.35
N ASN A 109 -25.42 7.68 -23.53
CA ASN A 109 -26.77 7.23 -23.88
C ASN A 109 -26.87 5.70 -23.95
N GLU A 110 -25.87 5.03 -24.52
CA GLU A 110 -25.80 3.57 -24.55
C GLU A 110 -25.67 2.98 -23.14
N ALA A 111 -24.82 3.58 -22.29
CA ALA A 111 -24.66 3.18 -20.89
C ALA A 111 -25.97 3.27 -20.11
N LEU A 112 -26.75 4.34 -20.31
CA LEU A 112 -28.06 4.51 -19.67
C LEU A 112 -29.10 3.50 -20.19
N GLY A 113 -29.04 3.15 -21.47
CA GLY A 113 -29.85 2.08 -22.04
C GLY A 113 -29.52 0.71 -21.43
N ALA A 114 -28.23 0.39 -21.33
CA ALA A 114 -27.74 -0.83 -20.68
C ALA A 114 -28.09 -0.86 -19.19
N LEU A 115 -28.00 0.28 -18.49
CA LEU A 115 -28.36 0.42 -17.08
C LEU A 115 -29.84 0.09 -16.85
N ARG A 116 -30.74 0.65 -17.67
CA ARG A 116 -32.18 0.36 -17.59
C ARG A 116 -32.46 -1.11 -17.80
N LEU A 117 -31.82 -1.73 -18.79
CA LEU A 117 -31.95 -3.16 -19.03
C LEU A 117 -31.40 -4.00 -17.85
N ALA A 118 -30.32 -3.55 -17.21
CA ALA A 118 -29.76 -4.20 -16.02
C ALA A 118 -30.77 -4.20 -14.87
N GLN A 119 -31.44 -3.07 -14.63
CA GLN A 119 -32.50 -2.96 -13.62
C GLN A 119 -33.70 -3.85 -13.96
N ASP A 120 -34.15 -3.88 -15.22
CA ASP A 120 -35.24 -4.75 -15.65
C ASP A 120 -34.89 -6.24 -15.47
N MET A 121 -33.65 -6.63 -15.78
CA MET A 121 -33.18 -8.01 -15.54
C MET A 121 -33.10 -8.33 -14.05
N TYR A 122 -32.66 -7.38 -13.23
CA TYR A 122 -32.63 -7.54 -11.77
C TYR A 122 -34.04 -7.72 -11.19
N LEU A 123 -35.01 -6.88 -11.59
CA LEU A 123 -36.41 -7.03 -11.19
C LEU A 123 -37.03 -8.36 -11.65
N ALA A 124 -36.55 -8.89 -12.79
CA ALA A 124 -36.93 -10.21 -13.29
C ALA A 124 -36.21 -11.39 -12.59
N GLY A 125 -35.39 -11.13 -11.56
CA GLY A 125 -34.64 -12.14 -10.81
C GLY A 125 -33.49 -12.78 -11.59
N LYS A 126 -32.99 -12.12 -12.66
CA LYS A 126 -31.92 -12.63 -13.53
C LYS A 126 -30.59 -11.96 -13.18
N ASP A 127 -30.10 -12.22 -11.98
CA ASP A 127 -28.95 -11.54 -11.38
C ASP A 127 -27.66 -11.62 -12.23
N ASP A 128 -27.35 -12.78 -12.81
CA ASP A 128 -26.16 -12.94 -13.65
C ASP A 128 -26.19 -12.05 -14.90
N LYS A 129 -27.38 -11.86 -15.49
CA LYS A 129 -27.55 -11.00 -16.66
C LYS A 129 -27.51 -9.53 -16.26
N ALA A 130 -28.14 -9.20 -15.13
CA ALA A 130 -28.07 -7.86 -14.56
C ALA A 130 -26.62 -7.44 -14.28
N ALA A 131 -25.83 -8.32 -13.65
CA ALA A 131 -24.42 -8.07 -13.35
C ALA A 131 -23.60 -7.72 -14.61
N ARG A 132 -23.71 -8.53 -15.68
CA ARG A 132 -23.00 -8.26 -16.94
C ARG A 132 -23.43 -6.94 -17.59
N LEU A 133 -24.71 -6.58 -17.48
CA LEU A 133 -25.22 -5.32 -18.02
C LEU A 133 -24.76 -4.11 -17.20
N PHE A 134 -24.68 -4.22 -15.87
CA PHE A 134 -24.07 -3.20 -15.03
C PHE A 134 -22.58 -3.01 -15.34
N GLU A 135 -21.82 -4.09 -15.49
CA GLU A 135 -20.42 -4.04 -15.90
C GLU A 135 -20.24 -3.39 -17.27
N HIS A 136 -21.12 -3.70 -18.22
CA HIS A 136 -21.12 -3.07 -19.54
C HIS A 136 -21.44 -1.57 -19.48
N ALA A 137 -22.46 -1.18 -18.72
CA ALA A 137 -22.80 0.23 -18.50
C ALA A 137 -21.64 1.00 -17.86
N LEU A 138 -20.95 0.38 -16.88
CA LEU A 138 -19.77 0.97 -16.23
C LEU A 138 -18.59 1.10 -17.20
N ALA A 139 -18.38 0.12 -18.09
CA ALA A 139 -17.32 0.18 -19.10
C ALA A 139 -17.55 1.32 -20.11
N LEU A 140 -18.80 1.59 -20.48
CA LEU A 140 -19.17 2.68 -21.39
C LEU A 140 -19.10 4.06 -20.72
N ALA A 141 -19.56 4.17 -19.48
CA ALA A 141 -19.61 5.43 -18.74
C ALA A 141 -19.09 5.29 -17.29
N PRO A 142 -17.77 5.15 -17.10
CA PRO A 142 -17.16 4.82 -15.80
C PRO A 142 -17.27 5.93 -14.75
N ARG A 143 -17.58 7.15 -15.18
CA ARG A 143 -17.73 8.35 -14.32
C ARG A 143 -19.18 8.85 -14.29
N HIS A 144 -20.17 8.03 -14.65
CA HIS A 144 -21.57 8.45 -14.60
C HIS A 144 -22.16 8.20 -13.20
N PRO A 145 -22.64 9.24 -12.47
CA PRO A 145 -23.10 9.10 -11.08
C PRO A 145 -24.22 8.08 -10.90
N GLU A 146 -25.17 8.03 -11.83
CA GLU A 146 -26.32 7.12 -11.74
C GLU A 146 -25.94 5.66 -12.00
N VAL A 147 -24.99 5.41 -12.91
CA VAL A 147 -24.50 4.04 -13.18
C VAL A 147 -23.79 3.50 -11.95
N LEU A 148 -22.93 4.32 -11.33
CA LEU A 148 -22.23 3.99 -10.10
C LEU A 148 -23.20 3.71 -8.93
N LEU A 149 -24.17 4.61 -8.72
CA LEU A 149 -25.17 4.47 -7.66
C LEU A 149 -25.97 3.16 -7.79
N ARG A 150 -26.58 2.94 -8.95
CA ARG A 150 -27.45 1.78 -9.18
C ARG A 150 -26.66 0.47 -9.18
N TYR A 151 -25.44 0.48 -9.70
CA TYR A 151 -24.58 -0.70 -9.61
C TYR A 151 -24.17 -0.99 -8.16
N GLY A 152 -23.86 0.04 -7.37
CA GLY A 152 -23.60 -0.09 -5.94
C GLY A 152 -24.77 -0.75 -5.18
N GLU A 153 -26.01 -0.32 -5.44
CA GLU A 153 -27.22 -0.93 -4.86
C GLU A 153 -27.37 -2.41 -5.22
N PHE A 154 -27.12 -2.77 -6.48
CA PHE A 154 -27.14 -4.16 -6.92
C PHE A 154 -26.07 -5.01 -6.21
N LEU A 155 -24.85 -4.48 -6.07
CA LEU A 155 -23.77 -5.18 -5.37
C LEU A 155 -24.06 -5.41 -3.90
N GLU A 156 -24.69 -4.43 -3.24
CA GLU A 156 -25.05 -4.54 -1.84
C GLU A 156 -26.12 -5.62 -1.61
N HIS A 157 -27.20 -5.60 -2.39
CA HIS A 157 -28.36 -6.47 -2.15
C HIS A 157 -28.16 -7.91 -2.64
N ASN A 158 -27.53 -8.11 -3.80
CA ASN A 158 -27.44 -9.43 -4.43
C ASN A 158 -26.09 -10.10 -4.21
N GLN A 159 -25.00 -9.39 -4.51
CA GLN A 159 -23.66 -9.96 -4.42
C GLN A 159 -23.07 -9.88 -3.00
N ARG A 160 -23.75 -9.19 -2.08
CA ARG A 160 -23.30 -8.94 -0.70
C ARG A 160 -21.89 -8.32 -0.65
N ASN A 161 -21.52 -7.56 -1.68
CA ASN A 161 -20.22 -6.90 -1.76
C ASN A 161 -20.33 -5.44 -1.30
N ILE A 162 -20.49 -5.28 0.02
CA ILE A 162 -20.70 -3.98 0.66
C ILE A 162 -19.50 -3.05 0.45
N VAL A 163 -18.28 -3.60 0.41
CA VAL A 163 -17.05 -2.81 0.23
C VAL A 163 -17.01 -2.15 -1.15
N LEU A 164 -17.33 -2.90 -2.22
CA LEU A 164 -17.38 -2.35 -3.56
C LEU A 164 -18.59 -1.42 -3.76
N ALA A 165 -19.72 -1.71 -3.11
CA ALA A 165 -20.88 -0.83 -3.10
C ALA A 165 -20.53 0.55 -2.47
N ASP A 166 -19.91 0.57 -1.29
CA ASP A 166 -19.44 1.81 -0.63
C ASP A 166 -18.47 2.59 -1.52
N GLN A 167 -17.56 1.89 -2.22
CA GLN A 167 -16.65 2.53 -3.17
C GLN A 167 -17.42 3.21 -4.32
N PHE A 168 -18.44 2.57 -4.89
CA PHE A 168 -19.23 3.20 -5.94
C PHE A 168 -20.08 4.37 -5.42
N TYR A 169 -20.59 4.29 -4.20
CA TYR A 169 -21.26 5.45 -3.58
C TYR A 169 -20.29 6.61 -3.35
N PHE A 170 -19.05 6.32 -2.95
CA PHE A 170 -17.99 7.34 -2.87
C PHE A 170 -17.76 8.01 -4.23
N GLN A 171 -17.53 7.22 -5.27
CA GLN A 171 -17.27 7.74 -6.61
C GLN A 171 -18.46 8.52 -7.19
N ALA A 172 -19.70 8.10 -6.91
CA ALA A 172 -20.87 8.86 -7.29
C ALA A 172 -20.90 10.25 -6.61
N LEU A 173 -20.53 10.31 -5.33
CA LEU A 173 -20.50 11.56 -4.55
C LEU A 173 -19.32 12.48 -4.88
N THR A 174 -18.17 11.95 -5.30
CA THR A 174 -17.07 12.82 -5.78
C THR A 174 -17.43 13.56 -7.06
N ILE A 175 -18.31 12.97 -7.88
CA ILE A 175 -18.76 13.55 -9.15
C ILE A 175 -20.02 14.41 -8.92
N ASN A 176 -20.97 13.93 -8.13
CA ASN A 176 -22.18 14.66 -7.78
C ASN A 176 -22.41 14.68 -6.25
N PRO A 177 -21.81 15.66 -5.53
CA PRO A 177 -21.92 15.74 -4.07
C PRO A 177 -23.33 16.00 -3.53
N SER A 178 -24.26 16.51 -4.36
CA SER A 178 -25.63 16.81 -3.95
C SER A 178 -26.59 15.61 -4.08
N ASN A 179 -26.10 14.45 -4.52
CA ASN A 179 -26.93 13.24 -4.64
C ASN A 179 -27.28 12.68 -3.25
N THR A 180 -28.54 12.87 -2.85
CA THR A 180 -29.06 12.45 -1.54
C THR A 180 -29.16 10.95 -1.37
N GLU A 181 -29.49 10.20 -2.43
CA GLU A 181 -29.56 8.73 -2.42
C GLU A 181 -28.17 8.12 -2.17
N ALA A 182 -27.17 8.58 -2.93
CA ALA A 182 -25.79 8.12 -2.76
C ALA A 182 -25.25 8.48 -1.36
N LEU A 183 -25.59 9.65 -0.84
CA LEU A 183 -25.19 10.07 0.51
C LEU A 183 -25.79 9.17 1.59
N ALA A 184 -27.10 8.87 1.52
CA ALA A 184 -27.77 8.01 2.48
C ALA A 184 -27.23 6.57 2.44
N ASN A 185 -27.01 6.02 1.24
CA ASN A 185 -26.42 4.69 1.07
C ASN A 185 -25.00 4.61 1.62
N ARG A 186 -24.19 5.64 1.38
CA ARG A 186 -22.83 5.72 1.93
C ARG A 186 -22.80 5.85 3.44
N GLN A 187 -23.66 6.69 4.03
CA GLN A 187 -23.75 6.83 5.50
C GLN A 187 -24.02 5.49 6.19
N ARG A 188 -24.85 4.64 5.58
CA ARG A 188 -25.16 3.31 6.11
C ARG A 188 -24.02 2.31 5.90
N THR A 189 -23.33 2.36 4.76
CA THR A 189 -22.30 1.38 4.41
C THR A 189 -20.93 1.69 4.99
N ALA A 190 -20.61 2.96 5.25
CA ALA A 190 -19.31 3.39 5.75
C ALA A 190 -18.92 2.73 7.09
N ASP A 191 -19.81 2.70 8.08
CA ASP A 191 -19.53 2.10 9.39
C ASP A 191 -19.30 0.59 9.30
N VAL A 192 -20.07 -0.08 8.42
CA VAL A 192 -19.94 -1.52 8.17
C VAL A 192 -18.60 -1.82 7.52
N VAL A 193 -18.23 -1.04 6.50
CA VAL A 193 -16.96 -1.18 5.79
C VAL A 193 -15.77 -0.89 6.71
N GLN A 194 -15.86 0.14 7.54
CA GLN A 194 -14.84 0.43 8.56
C GLN A 194 -14.65 -0.75 9.50
N THR A 195 -15.74 -1.32 10.02
CA THR A 195 -15.67 -2.49 10.92
C THR A 195 -15.04 -3.71 10.21
N LEU A 196 -15.32 -3.91 8.92
CA LEU A 196 -14.74 -5.00 8.13
C LEU A 196 -13.23 -4.79 7.92
N ASP A 197 -12.81 -3.55 7.63
CA ASP A 197 -11.41 -3.19 7.48
C ASP A 197 -10.65 -3.36 8.81
N GLU A 198 -11.21 -2.91 9.93
CA GLU A 198 -10.61 -3.08 11.27
C GLU A 198 -10.40 -4.56 11.63
N ARG A 199 -11.43 -5.40 11.48
CA ARG A 199 -11.32 -6.85 11.72
C ARG A 199 -10.26 -7.50 10.85
N ARG A 200 -10.12 -7.01 9.61
CA ARG A 200 -9.10 -7.51 8.70
C ARG A 200 -7.70 -7.18 9.22
N LEU A 201 -7.48 -5.97 9.69
CA LEU A 201 -6.19 -5.56 10.27
C LEU A 201 -5.86 -6.37 11.54
N GLU A 202 -6.85 -6.60 12.42
CA GLU A 202 -6.68 -7.48 13.59
C GLU A 202 -6.26 -8.91 13.20
N SER A 203 -6.84 -9.46 12.12
CA SER A 203 -6.44 -10.77 11.58
C SER A 203 -4.98 -10.79 11.10
N LEU A 204 -4.51 -9.69 10.50
CA LEU A 204 -3.11 -9.55 10.07
C LEU A 204 -2.16 -9.51 11.28
N ASP A 205 -2.53 -8.79 12.34
CA ASP A 205 -1.76 -8.76 13.59
C ASP A 205 -1.64 -10.15 14.20
N PHE A 206 -2.74 -10.92 14.25
CA PHE A 206 -2.70 -12.30 14.72
C PHE A 206 -1.73 -13.18 13.91
N LYS A 207 -1.77 -13.08 12.57
CA LYS A 207 -0.85 -13.81 11.68
C LYS A 207 0.61 -13.36 11.85
N ARG A 208 0.85 -12.06 12.02
CA ARG A 208 2.18 -11.50 12.33
C ARG A 208 2.73 -12.08 13.63
N ASP A 209 1.92 -12.07 14.68
CA ASP A 209 2.35 -12.54 16.00
C ASP A 209 2.63 -14.05 15.99
N ALA A 210 1.80 -14.82 15.27
CA ALA A 210 2.05 -16.24 15.03
C ALA A 210 3.39 -16.49 14.30
N LEU A 211 3.72 -15.67 13.29
CA LEU A 211 5.00 -15.76 12.58
C LEU A 211 6.18 -15.36 13.49
N SER A 212 6.01 -14.33 14.33
CA SER A 212 7.02 -13.85 15.26
C SER A 212 7.35 -14.87 16.36
N ALA A 213 6.37 -15.72 16.73
CA ALA A 213 6.58 -16.79 17.69
C ALA A 213 7.51 -17.92 17.18
N ILE A 214 7.75 -18.01 15.87
CA ILE A 214 8.63 -19.01 15.28
C ILE A 214 10.09 -18.61 15.51
N HIS A 215 10.85 -19.49 16.17
CA HIS A 215 12.24 -19.24 16.50
C HIS A 215 13.11 -19.02 15.25
N GLU A 216 13.98 -18.00 15.28
CA GLU A 216 14.80 -17.59 14.12
C GLU A 216 15.76 -18.67 13.61
N SER A 217 16.13 -19.64 14.46
CA SER A 217 16.98 -20.76 14.06
C SER A 217 16.27 -21.79 13.15
N SER A 218 14.95 -21.67 12.98
CA SER A 218 14.17 -22.56 12.11
C SER A 218 14.74 -22.56 10.69
N ALA A 219 15.18 -23.74 10.23
CA ALA A 219 15.71 -23.90 8.88
C ALA A 219 14.65 -23.59 7.81
N ALA A 220 13.38 -23.90 8.10
CA ALA A 220 12.25 -23.58 7.25
C ALA A 220 12.06 -22.06 7.12
N LEU A 221 12.06 -21.33 8.24
CA LEU A 221 11.93 -19.87 8.24
C LEU A 221 13.08 -19.19 7.50
N ARG A 222 14.33 -19.63 7.72
CA ARG A 222 15.49 -19.10 6.99
C ARG A 222 15.38 -19.33 5.49
N ARG A 223 14.91 -20.51 5.07
CA ARG A 223 14.67 -20.82 3.65
C ARG A 223 13.57 -19.92 3.07
N ALA A 224 12.46 -19.76 3.78
CA ALA A 224 11.36 -18.89 3.36
C ALA A 224 11.81 -17.44 3.21
N LYS A 225 12.57 -16.90 4.18
CA LYS A 225 13.15 -15.54 4.12
C LYS A 225 14.07 -15.38 2.89
N LYS A 226 14.93 -16.37 2.61
CA LYS A 226 15.82 -16.35 1.44
C LYS A 226 15.03 -16.36 0.13
N GLU A 227 14.00 -17.20 0.02
CA GLU A 227 13.15 -17.26 -1.17
C GLU A 227 12.38 -15.95 -1.38
N ALA A 228 11.74 -15.44 -0.33
CA ALA A 228 11.01 -14.18 -0.36
C ALA A 228 11.89 -12.99 -0.76
N TYR A 229 13.17 -13.00 -0.39
CA TYR A 229 14.14 -11.98 -0.83
C TYR A 229 14.25 -11.90 -2.36
N PHE A 230 14.44 -13.05 -3.02
CA PHE A 230 14.52 -13.10 -4.48
C PHE A 230 13.19 -12.73 -5.14
N GLN A 231 12.09 -13.20 -4.58
CA GLN A 231 10.74 -12.89 -5.06
C GLN A 231 10.45 -11.38 -4.98
N HIS A 232 10.86 -10.72 -3.88
CA HIS A 232 10.67 -9.29 -3.68
C HIS A 232 11.35 -8.48 -4.78
N ILE A 233 12.63 -8.77 -5.03
CA ILE A 233 13.40 -8.09 -6.08
C ILE A 233 12.75 -8.34 -7.44
N TYR A 234 12.52 -9.62 -7.80
CA TYR A 234 11.91 -10.03 -9.06
C TYR A 234 10.58 -9.32 -9.35
N HIS A 235 9.66 -9.33 -8.38
CA HIS A 235 8.35 -8.71 -8.56
C HIS A 235 8.44 -7.19 -8.59
N SER A 236 9.28 -6.57 -7.74
CA SER A 236 9.39 -5.12 -7.68
C SER A 236 9.98 -4.53 -8.97
N VAL A 237 11.03 -5.14 -9.56
CA VAL A 237 11.56 -4.69 -10.86
C VAL A 237 10.62 -5.08 -12.02
N GLY A 238 9.96 -6.23 -11.92
CA GLY A 238 9.01 -6.69 -12.93
C GLY A 238 7.77 -5.81 -13.07
N ILE A 239 7.33 -5.14 -11.99
CA ILE A 239 6.25 -4.13 -12.05
C ILE A 239 6.66 -2.95 -12.94
N GLU A 240 7.93 -2.54 -12.92
CA GLU A 240 8.44 -1.42 -13.73
C GLU A 240 8.74 -1.82 -15.18
N GLY A 241 8.71 -3.12 -15.50
CA GLY A 241 8.87 -3.62 -16.87
C GLY A 241 10.11 -4.48 -17.11
N ASN A 242 10.91 -4.75 -16.09
CA ASN A 242 12.05 -5.65 -16.20
C ASN A 242 11.60 -7.06 -16.64
N THR A 243 12.25 -7.59 -17.67
CA THR A 243 11.87 -8.82 -18.38
C THR A 243 12.61 -10.07 -17.89
N MET A 244 13.45 -9.94 -16.86
CA MET A 244 14.16 -11.07 -16.26
C MET A 244 13.17 -12.07 -15.65
N THR A 245 13.49 -13.36 -15.77
CA THR A 245 12.79 -14.43 -15.04
C THR A 245 13.29 -14.51 -13.59
N LEU A 246 12.51 -15.12 -12.71
CA LEU A 246 12.92 -15.31 -11.31
C LEU A 246 14.24 -16.12 -11.20
N ALA A 247 14.42 -17.13 -12.06
CA ALA A 247 15.64 -17.92 -12.09
C ALA A 247 16.87 -17.09 -12.52
N GLN A 248 16.70 -16.23 -13.52
CA GLN A 248 17.74 -15.29 -13.96
C GLN A 248 18.07 -14.27 -12.85
N THR A 249 17.06 -13.67 -12.22
CA THR A 249 17.24 -12.76 -11.08
C THR A 249 18.00 -13.43 -9.95
N ARG A 250 17.64 -14.67 -9.60
CA ARG A 250 18.35 -15.45 -8.58
C ARG A 250 19.81 -15.69 -8.96
N SER A 251 20.06 -16.13 -10.20
CA SER A 251 21.41 -16.38 -10.71
C SER A 251 22.29 -15.13 -10.60
N ILE A 252 21.78 -13.97 -11.00
CA ILE A 252 22.49 -12.68 -10.90
C ILE A 252 22.87 -12.37 -9.45
N LEU A 253 21.94 -12.53 -8.52
CA LEU A 253 22.14 -12.18 -7.11
C LEU A 253 23.12 -13.12 -6.38
N GLU A 254 23.10 -14.41 -6.72
CA GLU A 254 23.95 -15.43 -6.11
C GLU A 254 25.35 -15.49 -6.74
N THR A 255 25.44 -15.45 -8.07
CA THR A 255 26.71 -15.69 -8.79
C THR A 255 27.40 -14.40 -9.25
N ARG A 256 26.66 -13.28 -9.32
CA ARG A 256 27.11 -12.02 -9.94
C ARG A 256 27.47 -12.16 -11.42
N MET A 257 27.04 -13.23 -12.08
CA MET A 257 27.23 -13.44 -13.51
C MET A 257 26.12 -12.77 -14.31
N ALA A 258 26.50 -12.17 -15.43
CA ALA A 258 25.55 -11.61 -16.40
C ALA A 258 24.82 -12.74 -17.13
N VAL A 259 23.56 -12.48 -17.48
CA VAL A 259 22.69 -13.33 -18.29
C VAL A 259 22.75 -12.85 -19.73
N ASP A 260 23.06 -13.76 -20.64
CA ASP A 260 23.18 -13.46 -22.06
C ASP A 260 21.85 -13.02 -22.68
N GLY A 261 21.93 -12.13 -23.69
CA GLY A 261 20.77 -11.63 -24.43
C GLY A 261 19.82 -10.70 -23.64
N LYS A 262 20.25 -10.15 -22.50
CA LYS A 262 19.47 -9.24 -21.66
C LYS A 262 20.15 -7.88 -21.48
N SER A 263 19.36 -6.84 -21.22
CA SER A 263 19.89 -5.48 -21.09
C SER A 263 20.78 -5.35 -19.85
N ILE A 264 21.85 -4.58 -19.96
CA ILE A 264 22.71 -4.23 -18.81
C ILE A 264 21.90 -3.47 -17.76
N ASP A 265 21.00 -2.59 -18.19
CA ASP A 265 20.15 -1.83 -17.27
C ASP A 265 19.27 -2.76 -16.43
N GLU A 266 18.68 -3.81 -17.03
CA GLU A 266 17.88 -4.79 -16.31
C GLU A 266 18.68 -5.54 -15.22
N HIS A 267 19.97 -5.79 -15.46
CA HIS A 267 20.86 -6.35 -14.44
C HIS A 267 21.14 -5.34 -13.34
N ASN A 268 21.44 -4.10 -13.72
CA ASN A 268 21.76 -3.01 -12.82
C ASN A 268 20.58 -2.66 -11.90
N GLU A 269 19.34 -2.74 -12.38
CA GLU A 269 18.14 -2.60 -11.56
C GLU A 269 18.04 -3.67 -10.46
N ILE A 270 18.31 -4.94 -10.81
CA ILE A 270 18.29 -6.06 -9.86
C ILE A 270 19.37 -5.86 -8.78
N LEU A 271 20.58 -5.46 -9.20
CA LEU A 271 21.69 -5.20 -8.29
C LEU A 271 21.44 -3.96 -7.40
N GLY A 272 20.83 -2.91 -7.95
CA GLY A 272 20.44 -1.72 -7.20
C GLY A 272 19.41 -2.03 -6.12
N MET A 273 18.40 -2.84 -6.46
CA MET A 273 17.42 -3.33 -5.48
C MET A 273 18.05 -4.18 -4.37
N ASP A 274 19.00 -5.07 -4.70
CA ASP A 274 19.76 -5.87 -3.72
C ASP A 274 20.52 -4.99 -2.72
N LEU A 275 21.19 -3.95 -3.22
CA LEU A 275 21.91 -3.00 -2.36
C LEU A 275 20.97 -2.17 -1.50
N ALA A 276 19.83 -1.73 -2.04
CA ALA A 276 18.82 -0.99 -1.32
C ALA A 276 18.22 -1.82 -0.17
N MET A 277 17.87 -3.09 -0.41
CA MET A 277 17.38 -3.99 0.64
C MET A 277 18.42 -4.28 1.72
N LYS A 278 19.69 -4.49 1.34
CA LYS A 278 20.78 -4.63 2.31
C LYS A 278 20.94 -3.41 3.20
N TYR A 279 20.83 -2.22 2.62
CA TYR A 279 20.86 -0.95 3.36
C TYR A 279 19.70 -0.82 4.35
N ILE A 280 18.48 -1.16 3.94
CA ILE A 280 17.31 -1.18 4.84
C ILE A 280 17.60 -2.07 6.05
N ASN A 281 17.99 -3.31 5.80
CA ASN A 281 18.25 -4.30 6.84
C ASN A 281 19.36 -3.87 7.81
N ALA A 282 20.41 -3.22 7.28
CA ALA A 282 21.57 -2.83 8.07
C ALA A 282 21.40 -1.49 8.81
N SER A 283 20.59 -0.56 8.29
CA SER A 283 20.62 0.84 8.73
C SER A 283 19.26 1.46 9.06
N LEU A 284 18.17 1.02 8.41
CA LEU A 284 16.86 1.69 8.55
C LEU A 284 15.90 0.96 9.49
N VAL A 285 15.98 -0.37 9.60
CA VAL A 285 15.05 -1.16 10.43
C VAL A 285 15.18 -0.81 11.93
N GLN A 286 16.38 -0.49 12.41
CA GLN A 286 16.60 -0.18 13.84
C GLN A 286 16.65 1.32 14.15
N LYS A 287 16.55 2.18 13.13
CA LYS A 287 16.58 3.64 13.30
C LYS A 287 15.27 4.12 13.91
N MET A 288 15.26 5.21 14.69
CA MET A 288 14.03 5.77 15.26
C MET A 288 13.23 6.61 14.26
N GLU A 289 13.90 7.47 13.51
CA GLU A 289 13.27 8.40 12.57
C GLU A 289 13.74 8.14 11.13
N ILE A 290 12.83 8.34 10.17
CA ILE A 290 13.15 8.31 8.73
C ILE A 290 13.23 9.73 8.24
N THR A 291 14.39 10.12 7.75
CA THR A 291 14.68 11.46 7.23
C THR A 291 14.68 11.48 5.70
N ILE A 292 14.57 12.65 5.08
CA ILE A 292 14.77 12.83 3.64
C ILE A 292 16.10 12.25 3.20
N LYS A 293 17.17 12.42 3.99
CA LYS A 293 18.49 11.87 3.66
C LYS A 293 18.45 10.35 3.52
N ASP A 294 17.68 9.65 4.36
CA ASP A 294 17.50 8.21 4.25
C ASP A 294 16.77 7.81 2.98
N ILE A 295 15.76 8.59 2.57
CA ILE A 295 15.01 8.36 1.33
C ILE A 295 15.90 8.61 0.11
N LEU A 296 16.70 9.68 0.11
CA LEU A 296 17.68 9.95 -0.95
C LEU A 296 18.75 8.86 -1.03
N GLU A 297 19.23 8.37 0.11
CA GLU A 297 20.26 7.32 0.17
C GLU A 297 19.72 5.94 -0.22
N LEU A 298 18.45 5.69 0.07
CA LEU A 298 17.70 4.54 -0.45
C LEU A 298 17.57 4.64 -1.97
N HIS A 299 17.11 5.77 -2.49
CA HIS A 299 16.96 6.01 -3.94
C HIS A 299 18.30 5.91 -4.68
N ARG A 300 19.39 6.43 -4.09
CA ARG A 300 20.75 6.32 -4.63
C ARG A 300 21.19 4.88 -4.86
N ARG A 301 20.81 3.95 -3.98
CA ARG A 301 21.09 2.51 -4.18
C ARG A 301 20.21 1.90 -5.25
N VAL A 302 18.92 2.24 -5.26
CA VAL A 302 17.94 1.75 -6.24
C VAL A 302 18.39 2.11 -7.66
N LEU A 303 18.74 3.37 -7.91
CA LEU A 303 19.00 3.87 -9.25
C LEU A 303 20.49 3.95 -9.59
N GLY A 304 21.41 3.96 -8.61
CA GLY A 304 22.81 4.32 -8.85
C GLY A 304 23.62 3.38 -9.76
N HIS A 305 23.14 2.16 -10.02
CA HIS A 305 23.75 1.29 -11.05
C HIS A 305 23.23 1.57 -12.46
N VAL A 306 22.03 2.14 -12.58
CA VAL A 306 21.39 2.47 -13.86
C VAL A 306 21.72 3.91 -14.24
N ASP A 307 21.45 4.85 -13.34
CA ASP A 307 21.73 6.27 -13.49
C ASP A 307 22.40 6.82 -12.21
N PRO A 308 23.75 6.84 -12.17
CA PRO A 308 24.49 7.36 -11.02
C PRO A 308 24.41 8.89 -10.88
N ILE A 309 23.98 9.62 -11.92
CA ILE A 309 23.88 11.09 -11.90
C ILE A 309 22.59 11.52 -11.21
N GLU A 310 21.48 10.85 -11.54
CA GLU A 310 20.16 11.14 -10.96
C GLU A 310 19.88 10.32 -9.68
N GLY A 311 20.71 9.31 -9.40
CA GLY A 311 20.64 8.47 -8.20
C GLY A 311 20.76 9.26 -6.89
N GLY A 312 19.64 9.38 -6.18
CA GLY A 312 19.57 10.09 -4.89
C GLY A 312 19.43 11.61 -5.00
N GLU A 313 19.08 12.12 -6.17
CA GLU A 313 18.85 13.54 -6.43
C GLU A 313 17.38 13.80 -6.78
N PHE A 314 16.82 14.93 -6.37
CA PHE A 314 15.47 15.33 -6.78
C PHE A 314 15.44 15.73 -8.25
N ARG A 315 14.32 15.42 -8.93
CA ARG A 315 14.14 15.83 -10.31
C ARG A 315 14.11 17.35 -10.45
N ARG A 316 14.68 17.82 -11.55
CA ARG A 316 14.74 19.26 -11.91
C ARG A 316 13.66 19.68 -12.90
N ASN A 317 13.03 18.71 -13.55
CA ASN A 317 12.06 18.93 -14.62
C ASN A 317 10.68 18.39 -14.23
N GLN A 318 9.64 18.89 -14.89
CA GLN A 318 8.29 18.35 -14.74
C GLN A 318 8.13 17.03 -15.49
N VAL A 319 7.39 16.10 -14.91
CA VAL A 319 7.13 14.76 -15.47
C VAL A 319 5.63 14.48 -15.51
N TYR A 320 5.24 13.51 -16.34
CA TYR A 320 3.85 13.07 -16.50
C TYR A 320 3.80 11.55 -16.31
N VAL A 321 2.98 11.09 -15.36
CA VAL A 321 2.99 9.69 -14.92
C VAL A 321 1.61 9.08 -15.19
N GLY A 322 1.42 8.58 -16.40
CA GLY A 322 0.11 8.14 -16.88
C GLY A 322 -0.88 9.31 -16.87
N GLY A 323 -1.95 9.21 -16.08
CA GLY A 323 -2.95 10.27 -15.91
C GLY A 323 -2.68 11.23 -14.73
N HIS A 324 -1.54 11.08 -14.05
CA HIS A 324 -1.16 11.93 -12.91
C HIS A 324 -0.12 12.97 -13.31
N VAL A 325 -0.32 14.22 -12.88
CA VAL A 325 0.65 15.31 -13.00
C VAL A 325 1.18 15.60 -11.60
N PRO A 326 2.39 15.14 -11.25
CA PRO A 326 2.97 15.42 -9.94
C PRO A 326 3.25 16.92 -9.73
N PRO A 327 3.46 17.36 -8.48
CA PRO A 327 3.82 18.75 -8.15
C PRO A 327 5.05 19.26 -8.92
N GLY A 328 5.21 20.57 -9.09
CA GLY A 328 6.36 21.11 -9.80
C GLY A 328 7.70 20.84 -9.07
N PRO A 329 8.85 20.80 -9.78
CA PRO A 329 10.15 20.58 -9.14
C PRO A 329 10.49 21.65 -8.08
N GLY A 330 9.96 22.88 -8.21
CA GLY A 330 10.12 23.95 -7.22
C GLY A 330 9.47 23.65 -5.86
N ASP A 331 8.46 22.77 -5.82
CA ASP A 331 7.73 22.44 -4.60
C ASP A 331 8.29 21.20 -3.87
N LEU A 332 9.21 20.45 -4.50
CA LEU A 332 9.67 19.17 -3.97
C LEU A 332 10.33 19.30 -2.60
N ALA A 333 11.11 20.35 -2.38
CA ALA A 333 11.79 20.56 -1.10
C ALA A 333 10.77 20.71 0.05
N ILE A 334 9.73 21.53 -0.12
CA ILE A 334 8.72 21.75 0.93
C ILE A 334 7.82 20.53 1.11
N LEU A 335 7.46 19.86 0.02
CA LEU A 335 6.61 18.66 0.06
C LEU A 335 7.33 17.48 0.72
N MET A 336 8.60 17.26 0.40
CA MET A 336 9.40 16.21 1.04
C MET A 336 9.66 16.51 2.53
N GLN A 337 9.82 17.78 2.92
CA GLN A 337 9.89 18.16 4.33
C GLN A 337 8.57 17.93 5.07
N ARG A 338 7.42 18.22 4.44
CA ARG A 338 6.10 17.88 4.98
C ARG A 338 5.93 16.37 5.12
N PHE A 339 6.38 15.62 4.11
CA PHE A 339 6.34 14.17 4.13
C PHE A 339 7.21 13.57 5.25
N GLU A 340 8.43 14.06 5.45
CA GLU A 340 9.29 13.66 6.58
C GLU A 340 8.64 13.98 7.92
N ARG A 341 8.07 15.18 8.08
CA ARG A 341 7.35 15.55 9.32
C ARG A 341 6.16 14.64 9.57
N TRP A 342 5.39 14.32 8.53
CA TRP A 342 4.27 13.39 8.64
C TRP A 342 4.76 11.99 9.02
N LEU A 343 5.82 11.46 8.38
CA LEU A 343 6.38 10.14 8.66
C LEU A 343 6.79 9.97 10.12
N ASN A 344 7.27 11.02 10.77
CA ASN A 344 7.75 10.99 12.15
C ASN A 344 6.74 11.64 13.14
N SER A 345 5.48 11.82 12.72
CA SER A 345 4.45 12.42 13.58
C SER A 345 3.80 11.38 14.50
N GLU A 346 3.36 11.83 15.68
CA GLU A 346 2.55 11.03 16.62
C GLU A 346 1.30 10.48 15.95
N HIS A 347 0.65 11.29 15.09
CA HIS A 347 -0.52 10.85 14.35
C HIS A 347 -0.22 9.66 13.45
N SER A 348 0.83 9.75 12.61
CA SER A 348 1.22 8.61 11.74
C SER A 348 1.61 7.36 12.53
N SER A 349 2.23 7.54 13.70
CA SER A 349 2.65 6.46 14.59
C SER A 349 1.46 5.78 15.29
N SER A 350 0.33 6.47 15.43
CA SER A 350 -0.92 5.92 15.98
C SER A 350 -1.73 5.09 14.97
N LEU A 351 -1.44 5.19 13.68
CA LEU A 351 -2.12 4.42 12.65
C LEU A 351 -1.70 2.95 12.73
N HIS A 352 -2.59 2.04 12.33
CA HIS A 352 -2.21 0.65 12.14
C HIS A 352 -1.04 0.52 11.15
N PRO A 353 0.00 -0.31 11.40
CA PRO A 353 1.21 -0.35 10.58
C PRO A 353 0.99 -0.54 9.08
N VAL A 354 0.00 -1.35 8.70
CA VAL A 354 -0.37 -1.56 7.28
C VAL A 354 -0.96 -0.29 6.66
N ASN A 355 -1.78 0.46 7.40
CA ASN A 355 -2.34 1.73 6.95
C ASN A 355 -1.23 2.77 6.80
N TYR A 356 -0.38 2.90 7.83
CA TYR A 356 0.76 3.81 7.82
C TYR A 356 1.70 3.54 6.63
N ALA A 357 2.07 2.27 6.39
CA ALA A 357 2.94 1.89 5.30
C ALA A 357 2.30 2.14 3.91
N ALA A 358 1.02 1.82 3.74
CA ALA A 358 0.29 2.08 2.50
C ALA A 358 0.15 3.59 2.20
N LEU A 359 -0.13 4.41 3.23
CA LEU A 359 -0.17 5.86 3.11
C LEU A 359 1.20 6.45 2.77
N ALA A 360 2.26 5.99 3.44
CA ALA A 360 3.63 6.44 3.16
C ALA A 360 4.04 6.11 1.72
N HIS A 361 3.71 4.91 1.26
CA HIS A 361 3.91 4.50 -0.13
C HIS A 361 3.19 5.46 -1.08
N TYR A 362 1.89 5.65 -0.91
CA TYR A 362 1.09 6.47 -1.80
C TYR A 362 1.58 7.93 -1.81
N LYS A 363 1.83 8.54 -0.64
CA LYS A 363 2.32 9.92 -0.52
C LYS A 363 3.62 10.13 -1.30
N LEU A 364 4.58 9.21 -1.19
CA LEU A 364 5.84 9.33 -1.92
C LEU A 364 5.65 9.17 -3.45
N VAL A 365 4.84 8.20 -3.89
CA VAL A 365 4.51 8.02 -5.31
C VAL A 365 3.78 9.24 -5.88
N HIS A 366 2.89 9.85 -5.10
CA HIS A 366 2.11 11.02 -5.49
C HIS A 366 2.96 12.28 -5.64
N ILE A 367 3.89 12.53 -4.69
CA ILE A 367 4.88 13.61 -4.77
C ILE A 367 5.82 13.41 -5.98
N HIS A 368 6.20 12.15 -6.23
CA HIS A 368 7.05 11.75 -7.35
C HIS A 368 8.37 12.55 -7.42
N PRO A 369 9.22 12.50 -6.38
CA PRO A 369 10.36 13.42 -6.24
C PRO A 369 11.55 13.12 -7.17
N PHE A 370 11.62 11.94 -7.77
CA PHE A 370 12.75 11.49 -8.59
C PHE A 370 12.39 11.42 -10.09
N ILE A 371 13.39 11.40 -10.97
CA ILE A 371 13.16 11.26 -12.42
C ILE A 371 12.70 9.84 -12.80
N ASP A 372 13.23 8.83 -12.11
CA ASP A 372 12.87 7.41 -12.17
C ASP A 372 13.07 6.81 -10.76
N GLY A 373 12.68 5.56 -10.53
CA GLY A 373 12.91 4.85 -9.27
C GLY A 373 11.85 5.13 -8.19
N ASN A 374 10.87 6.00 -8.45
CA ASN A 374 9.82 6.38 -7.49
C ASN A 374 9.00 5.18 -6.99
N GLY A 375 8.54 4.31 -7.91
CA GLY A 375 7.76 3.12 -7.54
C GLY A 375 8.57 2.14 -6.68
N ARG A 376 9.80 1.82 -7.12
CA ARG A 376 10.74 0.94 -6.40
C ARG A 376 11.07 1.47 -5.00
N THR A 377 11.39 2.75 -4.90
CA THR A 377 11.73 3.42 -3.64
C THR A 377 10.52 3.45 -2.70
N SER A 378 9.31 3.71 -3.21
CA SER A 378 8.09 3.74 -2.39
C SER A 378 7.72 2.37 -1.84
N ARG A 379 7.86 1.30 -2.63
CA ARG A 379 7.67 -0.09 -2.15
C ARG A 379 8.71 -0.49 -1.10
N LEU A 380 9.95 -0.02 -1.25
CA LEU A 380 11.01 -0.24 -0.26
C LEU A 380 10.78 0.54 1.03
N LEU A 381 10.31 1.79 0.95
CA LEU A 381 9.93 2.59 2.12
C LEU A 381 8.75 1.93 2.86
N MET A 382 7.71 1.51 2.14
CA MET A 382 6.58 0.75 2.68
C MET A 382 7.06 -0.47 3.47
N ASN A 383 7.94 -1.29 2.86
CA ASN A 383 8.47 -2.48 3.52
C ASN A 383 9.37 -2.15 4.71
N THR A 384 10.13 -1.04 4.65
CA THR A 384 10.91 -0.57 5.79
C THR A 384 9.98 -0.32 6.99
N LEU A 385 8.87 0.40 6.79
CA LEU A 385 7.90 0.69 7.84
C LEU A 385 7.24 -0.58 8.40
N LEU A 386 6.84 -1.51 7.52
CA LEU A 386 6.27 -2.80 7.94
C LEU A 386 7.26 -3.63 8.76
N MET A 387 8.52 -3.71 8.32
CA MET A 387 9.57 -4.43 9.04
C MET A 387 9.85 -3.84 10.42
N ARG A 388 9.80 -2.50 10.56
CA ARG A 388 9.92 -1.82 11.86
C ARG A 388 8.78 -2.18 12.82
N ALA A 389 7.61 -2.52 12.27
CA ALA A 389 6.44 -2.99 13.02
C ALA A 389 6.35 -4.52 13.16
N GLY A 390 7.42 -5.26 12.82
CA GLY A 390 7.47 -6.72 12.95
C GLY A 390 6.78 -7.52 11.83
N TYR A 391 6.27 -6.84 10.80
CA TYR A 391 5.74 -7.50 9.61
C TYR A 391 6.87 -7.94 8.65
N PRO A 392 6.71 -9.05 7.91
CA PRO A 392 7.65 -9.39 6.85
C PRO A 392 7.57 -8.37 5.69
N PRO A 393 8.63 -8.23 4.87
CA PRO A 393 8.58 -7.41 3.66
C PRO A 393 7.48 -7.92 2.72
N VAL A 394 6.53 -7.06 2.36
CA VAL A 394 5.38 -7.41 1.54
C VAL A 394 5.80 -7.50 0.07
N ILE A 395 5.27 -8.51 -0.62
CA ILE A 395 5.48 -8.74 -2.04
C ILE A 395 4.21 -8.35 -2.79
N ILE A 396 4.31 -7.36 -3.67
CA ILE A 396 3.26 -7.02 -4.64
C ILE A 396 3.56 -7.81 -5.92
N PRO A 397 2.74 -8.81 -6.30
CA PRO A 397 3.04 -9.63 -7.47
C PRO A 397 2.96 -8.80 -8.76
N LYS A 398 3.93 -8.97 -9.67
CA LYS A 398 3.95 -8.25 -10.95
C LYS A 398 2.70 -8.51 -11.82
N GLN A 399 2.06 -9.66 -11.66
CA GLN A 399 0.80 -10.02 -12.32
C GLN A 399 -0.34 -9.08 -11.90
N GLN A 400 -0.25 -8.47 -10.72
CA GLN A 400 -1.23 -7.51 -10.20
C GLN A 400 -0.86 -6.06 -10.55
N ARG A 401 0.08 -5.82 -11.47
CA ARG A 401 0.49 -4.49 -11.93
C ARG A 401 -0.71 -3.61 -12.32
N SER A 402 -1.67 -4.16 -13.07
CA SER A 402 -2.88 -3.43 -13.46
C SER A 402 -3.72 -3.00 -12.25
N LYS A 403 -3.97 -3.93 -11.30
CA LYS A 403 -4.70 -3.62 -10.05
C LYS A 403 -3.97 -2.58 -9.21
N TYR A 404 -2.65 -2.70 -9.07
CA TYR A 404 -1.81 -1.75 -8.35
C TYR A 404 -1.95 -0.32 -8.89
N TYR A 405 -1.80 -0.12 -10.20
CA TYR A 405 -1.97 1.21 -10.80
C TYR A 405 -3.43 1.69 -10.78
N HIS A 406 -4.40 0.78 -10.91
CA HIS A 406 -5.81 1.13 -10.78
C HIS A 406 -6.12 1.70 -9.39
N PHE A 407 -5.65 1.08 -8.32
CA PHE A 407 -5.88 1.58 -6.97
C PHE A 407 -5.11 2.88 -6.65
N LEU A 408 -3.93 3.08 -7.23
CA LEU A 408 -3.24 4.38 -7.16
C LEU A 408 -4.04 5.49 -7.88
N LYS A 409 -4.69 5.17 -9.00
CA LYS A 409 -5.57 6.11 -9.71
C LYS A 409 -6.77 6.49 -8.84
N LEU A 410 -7.43 5.51 -8.21
CA LEU A 410 -8.54 5.78 -7.28
C LEU A 410 -8.12 6.63 -6.08
N ALA A 411 -6.91 6.40 -5.56
CA ALA A 411 -6.36 7.22 -4.49
C ALA A 411 -6.14 8.68 -4.94
N ASN A 412 -5.69 8.92 -6.19
CA ASN A 412 -5.62 10.27 -6.76
C ASN A 412 -7.00 10.91 -6.96
N GLU A 413 -8.05 10.12 -7.15
CA GLU A 413 -9.45 10.58 -7.24
C GLU A 413 -10.08 10.82 -5.85
N GLY A 414 -9.37 10.50 -4.77
CA GLY A 414 -9.74 10.80 -3.38
C GLY A 414 -10.04 9.60 -2.49
N ASP A 415 -10.11 8.36 -3.02
CA ASP A 415 -10.30 7.16 -2.18
C ASP A 415 -9.04 6.29 -2.13
N ILE A 416 -8.31 6.39 -1.03
CA ILE A 416 -7.12 5.57 -0.79
C ILE A 416 -7.44 4.20 -0.17
N ARG A 417 -8.65 3.99 0.35
CA ARG A 417 -9.01 2.75 1.07
C ARG A 417 -8.86 1.51 0.18
N PRO A 418 -9.23 1.51 -1.12
CA PRO A 418 -8.94 0.38 -2.00
C PRO A 418 -7.46 0.04 -2.11
N PHE A 419 -6.58 1.04 -2.13
CA PHE A 419 -5.13 0.81 -2.14
C PHE A 419 -4.63 0.21 -0.82
N VAL A 420 -5.13 0.69 0.33
CA VAL A 420 -4.80 0.14 1.64
C VAL A 420 -5.25 -1.33 1.74
N ARG A 421 -6.48 -1.64 1.33
CA ARG A 421 -7.00 -3.03 1.28
C ARG A 421 -6.16 -3.93 0.37
N PHE A 422 -5.70 -3.40 -0.76
CA PHE A 422 -4.80 -4.12 -1.65
C PHE A 422 -3.44 -4.43 -1.01
N ILE A 423 -2.87 -3.50 -0.26
CA ILE A 423 -1.64 -3.75 0.51
C ILE A 423 -1.91 -4.76 1.63
N ALA A 424 -3.07 -4.69 2.30
CA ALA A 424 -3.51 -5.68 3.28
C ALA A 424 -3.64 -7.09 2.64
N ASP A 425 -4.23 -7.21 1.44
CA ASP A 425 -4.29 -8.47 0.67
C ASP A 425 -2.89 -9.05 0.40
N CYS A 426 -1.95 -8.19 -0.01
CA CYS A 426 -0.57 -8.61 -0.28
C CYS A 426 0.16 -9.00 1.00
N THR A 427 -0.10 -8.28 2.10
CA THR A 427 0.45 -8.56 3.44
C THR A 427 -0.03 -9.91 3.94
N GLU A 428 -1.33 -10.18 3.82
CA GLU A 428 -1.95 -11.45 4.18
C GLU A 428 -1.32 -12.62 3.42
N LYS A 429 -1.25 -12.54 2.08
CA LYS A 429 -0.63 -13.57 1.24
C LYS A 429 0.83 -13.81 1.58
N THR A 430 1.55 -12.75 1.94
CA THR A 430 2.95 -12.85 2.36
C THR A 430 3.04 -13.58 3.70
N LEU A 431 2.23 -13.22 4.70
CA LEU A 431 2.18 -13.90 6.00
C LEU A 431 1.80 -15.37 5.84
N ASP A 432 0.77 -15.66 5.05
CA ASP A 432 0.32 -17.03 4.77
C ASP A 432 1.42 -17.86 4.12
N LEU A 433 2.20 -17.30 3.19
CA LEU A 433 3.37 -17.97 2.60
C LEU A 433 4.38 -18.38 3.67
N TYR A 434 4.71 -17.46 4.60
CA TYR A 434 5.67 -17.74 5.66
C TYR A 434 5.14 -18.78 6.66
N LEU A 435 3.90 -18.64 7.11
CA LEU A 435 3.26 -19.56 8.05
C LEU A 435 3.10 -20.95 7.44
N TRP A 436 2.72 -21.03 6.17
CA TRP A 436 2.64 -22.26 5.40
C TRP A 436 4.03 -22.92 5.26
N ALA A 437 5.06 -22.14 4.93
CA ALA A 437 6.41 -22.66 4.72
C ALA A 437 7.08 -23.14 6.02
N THR A 438 6.55 -22.74 7.18
CA THR A 438 7.09 -23.05 8.50
C THR A 438 6.23 -24.01 9.31
N SER A 439 5.05 -24.37 8.81
CA SER A 439 4.25 -25.44 9.42
C SER A 439 4.89 -26.80 9.12
N ASP A 440 4.75 -27.76 10.04
CA ASP A 440 5.36 -29.10 9.98
C ASP A 440 4.82 -30.02 8.86
N LEU A 441 4.26 -29.45 7.80
CA LEU A 441 3.80 -30.19 6.62
C LEU A 441 4.98 -30.52 5.69
N PRO A 442 5.19 -31.79 5.34
CA PRO A 442 6.19 -32.13 4.32
C PRO A 442 5.63 -31.78 2.94
N GLN A 443 6.08 -30.69 2.32
CA GLN A 443 6.41 -30.53 0.88
C GLN A 443 6.55 -29.04 0.47
N GLN A 444 6.96 -28.79 -0.78
CA GLN A 444 7.47 -27.55 -1.38
C GLN A 444 6.64 -26.27 -1.14
N ILE A 445 7.32 -25.17 -0.76
CA ILE A 445 6.76 -23.79 -0.74
C ILE A 445 5.97 -23.54 -2.04
N PRO A 446 4.64 -23.28 -1.99
CA PRO A 446 3.91 -22.83 -3.14
C PRO A 446 4.54 -21.50 -3.50
N MET A 447 5.17 -21.42 -4.67
CA MET A 447 5.40 -20.12 -5.27
C MET A 447 4.05 -19.40 -5.32
N LEU A 448 4.01 -18.10 -5.03
CA LEU A 448 2.83 -17.28 -5.28
C LEU A 448 2.40 -17.55 -6.73
N ILE A 449 1.32 -18.32 -6.88
CA ILE A 449 1.03 -19.09 -8.09
C ILE A 449 0.86 -18.15 -9.29
N GLN A 450 1.46 -18.53 -10.42
CA GLN A 450 1.13 -18.04 -11.75
C GLN A 450 -0.28 -18.52 -12.15
N THR A 451 -1.34 -17.98 -11.56
CA THR A 451 -2.71 -18.33 -11.96
C THR A 451 -3.15 -17.46 -13.13
N GLU A 452 -2.79 -17.84 -14.35
CA GLU A 452 -3.46 -17.36 -15.58
C GLU A 452 -4.56 -18.32 -16.07
N THR A 453 -4.60 -19.56 -15.60
CA THR A 453 -5.26 -20.61 -16.40
C THR A 453 -6.72 -20.94 -16.08
N GLU A 454 -7.40 -20.31 -15.12
CA GLU A 454 -8.84 -20.61 -14.88
C GLU A 454 -9.78 -19.42 -15.07
N ALA A 455 -9.27 -18.18 -14.98
CA ALA A 455 -10.03 -16.98 -15.31
C ALA A 455 -9.86 -16.55 -16.78
N GLY A 456 -8.70 -16.84 -17.38
CA GLY A 456 -8.38 -16.49 -18.77
C GLY A 456 -9.17 -17.29 -19.80
N GLU A 457 -9.46 -18.57 -19.56
CA GLU A 457 -10.24 -19.41 -20.49
C GLU A 457 -11.71 -18.97 -20.57
N ARG A 458 -12.27 -18.44 -19.48
CA ARG A 458 -13.64 -17.86 -19.50
C ARG A 458 -13.71 -16.53 -20.24
N LEU A 459 -12.62 -15.77 -20.27
CA LEU A 459 -12.52 -14.50 -21.02
C LEU A 459 -12.22 -14.72 -22.51
N ALA A 460 -11.44 -15.74 -22.87
CA ALA A 460 -11.16 -16.09 -24.26
C ALA A 460 -12.40 -16.65 -24.99
N GLN A 461 -13.28 -17.36 -24.28
CA GLN A 461 -14.58 -17.81 -24.82
C GLN A 461 -15.61 -16.69 -24.97
N LEU A 462 -15.40 -15.52 -24.35
CA LEU A 462 -16.25 -14.32 -24.49
C LEU A 462 -15.84 -13.41 -25.65
N GLN A 463 -14.69 -13.65 -26.29
CA GLN A 463 -14.15 -12.83 -27.39
C GLN A 463 -14.24 -13.48 -28.78
N SER A 464 -14.89 -14.64 -28.90
CA SER A 464 -15.08 -15.31 -30.20
C SER A 464 -16.55 -15.23 -30.62
N PRO A 465 -16.94 -14.39 -31.59
CA PRO A 465 -18.24 -14.52 -32.23
C PRO A 465 -18.24 -15.80 -33.07
N HIS A 466 -19.05 -16.77 -32.67
CA HIS A 466 -19.41 -17.94 -33.48
C HIS A 466 -19.99 -17.48 -34.82
N LEU A 467 -19.19 -17.61 -35.88
CA LEU A 467 -19.67 -17.82 -37.24
C LEU A 467 -19.84 -19.33 -37.43
N SER A 468 -20.98 -19.90 -37.00
CA SER A 468 -21.43 -21.20 -37.53
C SER A 468 -22.90 -21.49 -37.19
N GLN A 469 -23.77 -21.33 -38.19
CA GLN A 469 -24.97 -22.13 -38.53
C GLN A 469 -25.66 -21.35 -39.65
N SER A 470 -26.04 -21.86 -40.81
CA SER A 470 -26.28 -23.23 -41.27
C SER A 470 -26.56 -23.18 -42.78
N ALA A 471 -26.16 -24.18 -43.56
CA ALA A 471 -26.98 -24.71 -44.67
C ALA A 471 -26.39 -26.03 -45.18
N GLN A 472 -27.26 -27.03 -45.29
CA GLN A 472 -27.01 -28.39 -45.76
C GLN A 472 -26.78 -28.44 -47.29
N MET A 473 -25.87 -29.33 -47.72
CA MET A 473 -25.82 -30.24 -48.90
C MET A 473 -26.66 -29.92 -50.18
N PRO A 474 -26.22 -30.33 -51.41
CA PRO A 474 -25.47 -31.56 -51.71
C PRO A 474 -24.37 -31.49 -52.79
N GLU A 475 -23.66 -32.62 -52.90
CA GLU A 475 -22.71 -33.05 -53.94
C GLU A 475 -23.17 -32.80 -55.38
N PHE A 476 -22.24 -32.40 -56.26
CA PHE A 476 -22.21 -32.84 -57.66
C PHE A 476 -20.77 -32.85 -58.21
N TYR A 477 -20.48 -33.91 -58.96
CA TYR A 477 -19.28 -34.26 -59.72
C TYR A 477 -18.87 -33.23 -60.79
N GLU A 478 -17.57 -33.17 -61.09
CA GLU A 478 -16.89 -33.06 -62.42
C GLU A 478 -15.59 -32.22 -62.29
N SER A 479 -14.41 -32.86 -62.29
CA SER A 479 -13.52 -33.06 -63.45
C SER A 479 -13.11 -31.79 -64.19
N GLY A 480 -11.80 -31.48 -64.20
CA GLY A 480 -11.26 -30.56 -65.20
C GLY A 480 -9.98 -29.84 -64.79
N SER A 481 -8.85 -30.49 -65.06
CA SER A 481 -7.56 -29.92 -65.50
C SER A 481 -7.49 -28.40 -65.78
N GLY A 482 -6.40 -27.75 -65.34
CA GLY A 482 -6.01 -26.48 -65.94
C GLY A 482 -4.93 -25.71 -65.19
N SER A 483 -3.68 -25.93 -65.60
CA SER A 483 -2.46 -25.22 -65.21
C SER A 483 -2.48 -23.72 -65.57
N ILE A 484 -2.05 -22.88 -64.60
CA ILE A 484 -1.04 -21.76 -64.61
C ILE A 484 -0.97 -20.88 -65.89
N PRO A 485 -0.88 -19.53 -65.81
CA PRO A 485 0.31 -18.79 -65.30
C PRO A 485 0.15 -18.03 -63.98
#